data_AF-A0A1S0TW82-F1
#
_entry.id   AF-A0A1S0TW82-F1
#
_cell.length_a   1.000
_cell.length_b   1.000
_cell.length_c   1.000
_cell.angle_alpha   90.00
_cell.angle_beta   90.00
_cell.angle_gamma   90.00
#
_symmetry.space_group_name_H-M   'P 1'
#
loop_
_entity.id
_entity.type
_entity.pdbx_description
1 polymer ?
#
loop_
_entity_poly.entity_id
_entity_poly.type
_entity_poly.pdbx_seq_one_letter_code
_entity_poly.pdbx_strand_id
1 'polypeptide(L)'
;MGRIVTEETDMNQIRNNASFEEQTMKPSIAPKKHSVMILDGELFSYQLSMECTKEIQARIRFCVQPLMLSWKKMRQQRPMLKNVSFPMYKYTRQELLELCDGYANTFMCAGFESITICLNDELIRFARDHFGYICTPQNINRFMEHYECIAEVTTAYSGKCQMFITGVAEPGKDLKKCRGIRQYYNCIKPEIIRNCRSEALKEFKTSIIEYGCDLSLNDLVLSNQ
;
A
#
# COMPACT_ATOMS: atom_id res chain seq x y z
N MET A 1 -1.48 -18.88 7.21
CA MET A 1 -2.89 -19.01 6.77
C MET A 1 -3.20 -17.90 5.76
N GLY A 2 -4.03 -18.16 4.75
CA GLY A 2 -4.44 -17.16 3.75
C GLY A 2 -5.92 -17.29 3.43
N ARG A 3 -6.52 -16.27 2.81
CA ARG A 3 -7.96 -16.21 2.47
C ARG A 3 -8.17 -16.31 0.96
N ILE A 4 -9.16 -17.07 0.53
CA ILE A 4 -9.55 -17.22 -0.88
C ILE A 4 -10.43 -16.04 -1.30
N VAL A 5 -10.09 -15.39 -2.43
CA VAL A 5 -10.94 -14.38 -3.09
C VAL A 5 -11.27 -14.87 -4.51
N THR A 6 -12.50 -14.65 -4.96
CA THR A 6 -13.00 -15.06 -6.28
C THR A 6 -13.14 -13.84 -7.20
N GLU A 7 -12.58 -13.92 -8.40
CA GLU A 7 -12.65 -12.89 -9.44
C GLU A 7 -13.89 -13.10 -10.33
N GLU A 8 -14.64 -12.02 -10.62
CA GLU A 8 -15.66 -11.99 -11.68
C GLU A 8 -15.12 -11.13 -12.82
N THR A 9 -14.99 -11.72 -14.02
CA THR A 9 -14.52 -11.03 -15.22
C THR A 9 -15.72 -10.41 -15.94
N ASP A 10 -15.80 -9.08 -15.97
CA ASP A 10 -16.87 -8.34 -16.65
C ASP A 10 -16.52 -8.20 -18.14
N MET A 11 -17.23 -8.94 -19.00
CA MET A 11 -17.08 -8.93 -20.46
C MET A 11 -18.32 -8.27 -21.06
N ASN A 12 -18.23 -6.99 -21.42
CA ASN A 12 -19.25 -6.38 -22.26
C ASN A 12 -18.67 -5.30 -23.17
N GLN A 13 -18.64 -5.57 -24.48
CA GLN A 13 -18.77 -4.54 -25.51
C GLN A 13 -19.23 -5.11 -26.89
N ILE A 14 -20.29 -4.48 -27.42
CA ILE A 14 -20.65 -4.19 -28.83
C ILE A 14 -21.75 -5.04 -29.55
N ARG A 15 -22.95 -4.42 -29.61
CA ARG A 15 -23.96 -4.18 -30.69
C ARG A 15 -24.32 -5.22 -31.80
N ASN A 16 -25.64 -5.49 -31.85
CA ASN A 16 -26.64 -5.50 -32.95
C ASN A 16 -26.35 -6.18 -34.32
N ASN A 17 -27.08 -7.27 -34.65
CA ASN A 17 -28.25 -7.34 -35.58
C ASN A 17 -28.44 -8.76 -36.18
N ALA A 18 -29.69 -9.25 -36.08
CA ALA A 18 -30.47 -10.12 -36.97
C ALA A 18 -29.96 -11.48 -37.55
N SER A 19 -30.97 -12.37 -37.69
CA SER A 19 -31.13 -13.58 -38.51
C SER A 19 -30.65 -14.95 -37.99
N PHE A 20 -31.63 -15.86 -37.98
CA PHE A 20 -31.63 -17.31 -37.76
C PHE A 20 -30.60 -18.05 -38.63
N GLU A 21 -29.89 -19.02 -38.05
CA GLU A 21 -29.82 -20.42 -38.52
C GLU A 21 -29.08 -21.30 -37.49
N GLU A 22 -29.53 -22.55 -37.37
CA GLU A 22 -29.05 -23.58 -36.45
C GLU A 22 -27.56 -23.89 -36.60
N GLN A 23 -26.84 -24.09 -35.48
CA GLN A 23 -25.84 -25.18 -35.39
C GLN A 23 -25.28 -25.37 -33.97
N THR A 24 -25.48 -26.59 -33.47
CA THR A 24 -24.61 -27.36 -32.56
C THR A 24 -24.34 -26.81 -31.15
N MET A 25 -24.86 -27.53 -30.14
CA MET A 25 -24.48 -27.41 -28.73
C MET A 25 -22.95 -27.57 -28.59
N LYS A 26 -22.24 -26.45 -28.42
CA LYS A 26 -20.89 -26.45 -27.83
C LYS A 26 -21.02 -26.63 -26.31
N PRO A 27 -20.17 -27.45 -25.68
CA PRO A 27 -20.15 -27.55 -24.23
C PRO A 27 -19.79 -26.20 -23.64
N SER A 28 -20.66 -25.70 -22.76
CA SER A 28 -20.46 -24.49 -21.97
C SER A 28 -19.12 -24.58 -21.23
N ILE A 29 -18.14 -23.80 -21.66
CA ILE A 29 -16.92 -23.57 -20.89
C ILE A 29 -17.35 -22.70 -19.72
N ALA A 30 -17.70 -23.35 -18.61
CA ALA A 30 -17.92 -22.68 -17.35
C ALA A 30 -16.68 -21.81 -17.04
N PRO A 31 -16.84 -20.52 -16.70
CA PRO A 31 -15.72 -19.68 -16.31
C PRO A 31 -15.01 -20.37 -15.13
N LYS A 32 -13.75 -20.77 -15.34
CA LYS A 32 -12.91 -21.33 -14.28
C LYS A 32 -12.74 -20.23 -13.23
N LYS A 33 -13.53 -20.32 -12.17
CA LYS A 33 -13.45 -19.48 -10.98
C LYS A 33 -12.06 -19.67 -10.36
N HIS A 34 -11.10 -18.85 -10.75
CA HIS A 34 -9.74 -18.95 -10.22
C HIS A 34 -9.73 -18.32 -8.83
N SER A 35 -9.78 -19.17 -7.80
CA SER A 35 -9.58 -18.75 -6.42
C SER A 35 -8.14 -18.29 -6.24
N VAL A 36 -7.92 -17.00 -5.97
CA VAL A 36 -6.57 -16.49 -5.66
C VAL A 36 -6.39 -16.47 -4.15
N MET A 37 -5.33 -17.13 -3.66
CA MET A 37 -4.98 -17.14 -2.24
C MET A 37 -4.23 -15.85 -1.87
N ILE A 38 -4.77 -15.09 -0.92
CA ILE A 38 -4.10 -13.92 -0.36
C ILE A 38 -3.37 -14.30 0.93
N LEU A 39 -2.04 -14.26 0.88
CA LEU A 39 -1.14 -14.37 2.03
C LEU A 39 -1.34 -13.20 3.00
N ASP A 40 -1.50 -13.53 4.29
CA ASP A 40 -1.74 -12.55 5.34
C ASP A 40 -0.48 -11.76 5.75
N GLY A 41 0.72 -12.24 5.37
CA GLY A 41 2.00 -11.65 5.79
C GLY A 41 2.33 -11.95 7.25
N GLU A 42 3.40 -11.33 7.76
CA GLU A 42 3.74 -11.38 9.18
C GLU A 42 2.81 -10.47 9.98
N LEU A 43 2.47 -10.91 11.21
CA LEU A 43 1.78 -10.06 12.17
C LEU A 43 2.81 -9.23 12.93
N PHE A 44 2.60 -7.93 12.95
CA PHE A 44 3.43 -7.05 13.76
C PHE A 44 3.09 -7.16 15.25
N SER A 45 4.11 -7.05 16.10
CA SER A 45 3.93 -6.86 17.54
C SER A 45 4.67 -5.59 17.93
N TYR A 46 4.01 -4.71 18.67
CA TYR A 46 4.54 -3.40 19.05
C TYR A 46 4.52 -3.25 20.56
N GLN A 47 5.68 -2.96 21.14
CA GLN A 47 5.83 -2.68 22.57
C GLN A 47 6.29 -1.23 22.73
N LEU A 48 5.55 -0.45 23.52
CA LEU A 48 5.93 0.92 23.83
C LEU A 48 7.12 0.91 24.80
N SER A 49 8.11 1.78 24.57
CA SER A 49 9.23 1.92 25.49
C SER A 49 8.74 2.35 26.87
N MET A 50 9.36 1.81 27.92
CA MET A 50 9.10 2.25 29.30
C MET A 50 9.51 3.72 29.53
N GLU A 51 10.42 4.24 28.70
CA GLU A 51 10.86 5.64 28.71
C GLU A 51 9.84 6.57 28.07
N CYS A 52 8.89 6.04 27.30
CA CYS A 52 7.78 6.83 26.75
C CYS A 52 6.74 7.09 27.85
N THR A 53 7.02 8.09 28.69
CA THR A 53 6.10 8.51 29.75
C THR A 53 4.80 9.05 29.15
N LYS A 54 3.73 9.11 29.96
CA LYS A 54 2.44 9.64 29.51
C LYS A 54 2.54 11.09 29.04
N GLU A 55 3.41 11.88 29.65
CA GLU A 55 3.66 13.28 29.31
C GLU A 55 4.32 13.39 27.93
N ILE A 56 5.36 12.58 27.67
CA ILE A 56 6.03 12.54 26.37
C ILE A 56 5.04 12.04 25.32
N GLN A 57 4.31 10.97 25.61
CA GLN A 57 3.28 10.40 24.73
C GLN A 57 2.16 11.42 24.41
N ALA A 58 1.69 12.20 25.38
CA ALA A 58 0.68 13.22 25.13
C ALA A 58 1.23 14.32 24.21
N ARG A 59 2.48 14.74 24.42
CA ARG A 59 3.15 15.76 23.61
C ARG A 59 3.37 15.31 22.16
N ILE A 60 3.90 14.11 21.93
CA ILE A 60 4.11 13.59 20.57
C ILE A 60 2.78 13.41 19.82
N ARG A 61 1.72 12.99 20.52
CA ARG A 61 0.38 12.82 19.94
C ARG A 61 -0.24 14.17 19.56
N PHE A 62 -0.05 15.19 20.39
CA PHE A 62 -0.43 16.57 20.04
C PHE A 62 0.29 17.04 18.77
N CYS A 63 1.60 16.78 18.66
CA CYS A 63 2.40 17.21 17.52
C CYS A 63 2.07 16.49 16.20
N VAL A 64 1.70 15.20 16.24
CA VAL A 64 1.33 14.42 15.05
C VAL A 64 -0.14 14.61 14.65
N GLN A 65 -0.97 15.14 15.54
CA GLN A 65 -2.41 15.31 15.31
C GLN A 65 -2.75 16.08 14.02
N PRO A 66 -2.08 17.19 13.64
CA PRO A 66 -2.36 17.88 12.39
C PRO A 66 -2.15 17.00 11.15
N LEU A 67 -1.07 16.21 11.11
CA LEU A 67 -0.83 15.24 10.04
C LEU A 67 -1.95 14.21 9.96
N MET A 68 -2.39 13.67 11.11
CA MET A 68 -3.46 12.67 11.16
C MET A 68 -4.79 13.23 10.67
N LEU A 69 -5.10 14.50 10.99
CA LEU A 69 -6.30 15.18 10.51
C LEU A 69 -6.26 15.37 8.99
N SER A 70 -5.14 15.83 8.43
CA SER A 70 -4.96 15.98 6.98
C SER A 70 -5.10 14.64 6.24
N TRP A 71 -4.42 13.60 6.72
CA TRP A 71 -4.51 12.25 6.18
C TRP A 71 -5.95 11.72 6.21
N LYS A 72 -6.65 11.87 7.34
CA LYS A 72 -8.04 11.41 7.49
C LYS A 72 -8.98 12.16 6.53
N LYS A 73 -8.81 13.49 6.41
CA LYS A 73 -9.58 14.32 5.49
C LYS A 73 -9.42 13.86 4.04
N MET A 74 -8.19 13.57 3.59
CA MET A 74 -7.94 13.04 2.24
C MET A 74 -8.67 11.71 2.00
N ARG A 75 -8.62 10.77 2.94
CA ARG A 75 -9.34 9.48 2.82
C ARG A 75 -10.86 9.64 2.85
N GLN A 76 -11.38 10.62 3.57
CA GLN A 76 -12.82 10.93 3.59
C GLN A 76 -13.29 11.48 2.24
N GLN A 77 -12.49 12.34 1.61
CA GLN A 77 -12.79 12.97 0.32
C GLN A 77 -12.58 12.02 -0.87
N ARG A 78 -11.76 10.98 -0.71
CA ARG A 78 -11.36 10.06 -1.79
C ARG A 78 -11.79 8.61 -1.47
N PRO A 79 -12.98 8.16 -1.92
CA PRO A 79 -13.52 6.84 -1.59
C PRO A 79 -12.59 5.66 -1.89
N MET A 80 -11.82 5.73 -2.98
CA MET A 80 -10.84 4.70 -3.36
C MET A 80 -9.69 4.55 -2.36
N LEU A 81 -9.41 5.56 -1.52
CA LEU A 81 -8.41 5.44 -0.47
C LEU A 81 -8.93 4.73 0.77
N LYS A 82 -10.26 4.65 0.98
CA LYS A 82 -10.84 4.12 2.24
C LYS A 82 -10.39 2.71 2.56
N ASN A 83 -10.35 1.83 1.55
CA ASN A 83 -10.07 0.40 1.69
C ASN A 83 -8.73 -0.01 1.05
N VAL A 84 -7.71 0.83 1.16
CA VAL A 84 -6.36 0.53 0.66
C VAL A 84 -5.37 0.49 1.82
N SER A 85 -4.66 -0.62 1.96
CA SER A 85 -3.63 -0.86 2.99
C SER A 85 -2.24 -0.37 2.60
N PHE A 86 -2.00 -0.07 1.32
CA PHE A 86 -0.77 0.53 0.80
C PHE A 86 -1.10 1.70 -0.14
N PRO A 87 -1.38 2.90 0.41
CA PRO A 87 -1.97 4.00 -0.36
C PRO A 87 -0.95 4.90 -1.06
N MET A 88 0.35 4.64 -0.93
CA MET A 88 1.40 5.60 -1.29
C MET A 88 1.30 6.13 -2.73
N TYR A 89 1.10 5.24 -3.68
CA TYR A 89 0.96 5.57 -5.10
C TYR A 89 -0.49 5.85 -5.53
N LYS A 90 -1.39 6.07 -4.56
CA LYS A 90 -2.80 6.47 -4.78
C LYS A 90 -3.06 7.93 -4.43
N TYR A 91 -2.17 8.55 -3.66
CA TYR A 91 -2.17 10.00 -3.49
C TYR A 91 -1.88 10.70 -4.82
N THR A 92 -2.24 11.96 -4.92
CA THR A 92 -1.63 12.83 -5.94
C THR A 92 -0.26 13.27 -5.46
N ARG A 93 0.59 13.76 -6.37
CA ARG A 93 1.89 14.34 -6.01
C ARG A 93 1.75 15.43 -4.95
N GLN A 94 0.78 16.33 -5.14
CA GLN A 94 0.52 17.43 -4.21
C GLN A 94 0.07 16.92 -2.84
N GLU A 95 -0.88 15.98 -2.79
CA GLU A 95 -1.34 15.39 -1.53
C GLU A 95 -0.20 14.71 -0.76
N LEU A 96 0.69 14.00 -1.46
CA LEU A 96 1.83 13.36 -0.82
C LEU A 96 2.83 14.38 -0.26
N LEU A 97 3.10 15.47 -0.99
CA LEU A 97 3.96 16.54 -0.50
C LEU A 97 3.35 17.25 0.72
N GLU A 98 2.04 17.53 0.71
CA GLU A 98 1.32 18.09 1.86
C GLU A 98 1.42 17.17 3.10
N LEU A 99 1.35 15.85 2.90
CA LEU A 99 1.56 14.88 3.98
C LEU A 99 3.02 14.86 4.45
N CYS A 100 3.99 15.01 3.54
CA CYS A 100 5.40 15.11 3.91
C CYS A 100 5.71 16.36 4.74
N ASP A 101 5.12 17.51 4.41
CA ASP A 101 5.25 18.72 5.21
C ASP A 101 4.66 18.50 6.62
N GLY A 102 3.50 17.87 6.71
CA GLY A 102 2.90 17.48 7.99
C GLY A 102 3.78 16.52 8.81
N TYR A 103 4.46 15.58 8.15
CA TYR A 103 5.41 14.68 8.80
C TYR A 103 6.62 15.41 9.33
N ALA A 104 7.24 16.29 8.54
CA ALA A 104 8.36 17.13 8.99
C ALA A 104 7.99 18.02 10.18
N ASN A 105 6.80 18.62 10.16
CA ASN A 105 6.28 19.45 11.25
C ASN A 105 6.15 18.68 12.58
N THR A 106 5.92 17.36 12.54
CA THR A 106 5.85 16.53 13.74
C THR A 106 7.19 16.57 14.51
N PHE A 107 8.32 16.49 13.80
CA PHE A 107 9.66 16.55 14.40
C PHE A 107 10.02 17.94 14.91
N MET A 108 9.61 18.99 14.18
CA MET A 108 9.83 20.38 14.64
C MET A 108 9.05 20.71 15.91
N CYS A 109 7.87 20.11 16.10
CA CYS A 109 7.04 20.31 17.29
C CYS A 109 7.52 19.48 18.51
N ALA A 110 7.75 18.18 18.33
CA ALA A 110 8.03 17.26 19.44
C ALA A 110 9.52 17.10 19.77
N GLY A 111 10.40 17.39 18.80
CA GLY A 111 11.82 17.04 18.85
C GLY A 111 12.07 15.56 18.52
N PHE A 112 13.24 15.29 17.95
CA PHE A 112 13.64 13.95 17.48
C PHE A 112 13.74 12.92 18.62
N GLU A 113 14.26 13.32 19.78
CA GLU A 113 14.43 12.46 20.95
C GLU A 113 13.09 11.91 21.46
N SER A 114 12.12 12.80 21.70
CA SER A 114 10.76 12.43 22.15
C SER A 114 10.08 11.44 21.20
N ILE A 115 10.23 11.65 19.88
CA ILE A 115 9.66 10.77 18.86
C ILE A 115 10.33 9.40 18.88
N THR A 116 11.66 9.36 19.01
CA THR A 116 12.43 8.10 19.06
C THR A 116 12.10 7.28 20.30
N ILE A 117 11.96 7.91 21.47
CA ILE A 117 11.54 7.25 22.71
C ILE A 117 10.16 6.58 22.55
N CYS A 118 9.24 7.27 21.89
CA CYS A 118 7.85 6.81 21.69
C CYS A 118 7.60 6.21 20.30
N LEU A 119 8.64 5.64 19.65
CA LEU A 119 8.57 5.23 18.24
C LEU A 119 7.47 4.20 17.93
N ASN A 120 7.10 3.38 18.92
CA ASN A 120 6.06 2.36 18.80
C ASN A 120 4.66 2.85 19.21
N ASP A 121 4.49 4.11 19.59
CA ASP A 121 3.16 4.71 19.75
C ASP A 121 2.39 4.63 18.43
N GLU A 122 1.10 4.31 18.49
CA GLU A 122 0.29 4.02 17.31
C GLU A 122 0.31 5.13 16.25
N LEU A 123 0.30 6.41 16.64
CA LEU A 123 0.24 7.53 15.70
C LEU A 123 1.61 7.80 15.09
N ILE A 124 2.66 7.72 15.90
CA ILE A 124 4.04 7.93 15.47
C ILE A 124 4.49 6.83 14.54
N ARG A 125 4.23 5.59 14.95
CA ARG A 125 4.52 4.42 14.14
C ARG A 125 3.78 4.45 12.81
N PHE A 126 2.50 4.80 12.83
CA PHE A 126 1.73 5.00 11.61
C PHE A 126 2.38 6.05 10.69
N ALA A 127 2.71 7.22 11.24
CA ALA A 127 3.32 8.32 10.49
C ALA A 127 4.69 7.91 9.91
N ARG A 128 5.53 7.26 10.71
CA ARG A 128 6.83 6.73 10.30
C ARG A 128 6.69 5.71 9.18
N ASP A 129 5.82 4.72 9.34
CA ASP A 129 5.69 3.64 8.36
C ASP A 129 5.17 4.16 7.02
N HIS A 130 4.25 5.14 7.04
CA HIS A 130 3.68 5.69 5.81
C HIS A 130 4.60 6.71 5.15
N PHE A 131 5.28 7.56 5.93
CA PHE A 131 5.92 8.77 5.40
C PHE A 131 7.42 8.82 5.67
N GLY A 132 7.92 8.01 6.59
CA GLY A 132 9.29 8.08 7.11
C GLY A 132 10.37 7.91 6.07
N TYR A 133 10.22 6.98 5.13
CA TYR A 133 11.21 6.84 4.06
C TYR A 133 11.09 7.97 3.04
N ILE A 134 9.87 8.25 2.57
CA ILE A 134 9.60 9.08 1.40
C ILE A 134 9.82 10.56 1.70
N CYS A 135 9.40 11.00 2.88
CA CYS A 135 9.38 12.40 3.26
C CYS A 135 10.70 12.87 3.89
N THR A 136 11.75 12.03 3.87
CA THR A 136 13.07 12.45 4.33
C THR A 136 13.78 13.32 3.28
N PRO A 137 14.53 14.35 3.71
CA PRO A 137 15.27 15.21 2.78
C PRO A 137 16.19 14.44 1.82
N GLN A 138 16.71 13.29 2.26
CA GLN A 138 17.62 12.45 1.47
C GLN A 138 16.90 11.66 0.36
N ASN A 139 15.64 11.30 0.56
CA ASN A 139 14.92 10.42 -0.36
C ASN A 139 13.86 11.15 -1.20
N ILE A 140 13.28 12.25 -0.71
CA ILE A 140 12.10 12.87 -1.33
C ILE A 140 12.30 13.22 -2.81
N ASN A 141 13.46 13.78 -3.16
CA ASN A 141 13.76 14.14 -4.56
C ASN A 141 13.86 12.89 -5.44
N ARG A 142 14.67 11.89 -5.05
CA ARG A 142 14.81 10.62 -5.78
C ARG A 142 13.48 9.89 -5.92
N PHE A 143 12.70 9.83 -4.84
CA PHE A 143 11.39 9.20 -4.85
C PHE A 143 10.46 9.89 -5.86
N MET A 144 10.44 11.23 -5.85
CA MET A 144 9.58 12.04 -6.71
C MET A 144 9.97 12.01 -8.20
N GLU A 145 11.20 11.62 -8.55
CA GLU A 145 11.62 11.37 -9.93
C GLU A 145 10.92 10.16 -10.54
N HIS A 146 10.59 9.15 -9.73
CA HIS A 146 9.95 7.92 -10.19
C HIS A 146 8.44 7.89 -9.90
N TYR A 147 7.98 8.75 -9.00
CA TYR A 147 6.63 8.71 -8.44
C TYR A 147 5.52 8.74 -9.50
N GLU A 148 5.56 9.71 -10.42
CA GLU A 148 4.48 9.92 -11.40
C GLU A 148 4.26 8.68 -12.27
N CYS A 149 5.33 8.11 -12.82
CA CYS A 149 5.22 6.90 -13.64
C CYS A 149 4.68 5.71 -12.84
N ILE A 150 5.17 5.49 -11.61
CA ILE A 150 4.68 4.37 -10.77
C ILE A 150 3.22 4.60 -10.39
N ALA A 151 2.82 5.82 -10.04
CA ALA A 151 1.45 6.18 -9.71
C ALA A 151 0.49 5.97 -10.89
N GLU A 152 0.91 6.34 -12.10
CA GLU A 152 0.16 6.09 -13.33
C GLU A 152 -0.01 4.60 -13.61
N VAL A 153 1.07 3.81 -13.57
CA VAL A 153 1.01 2.36 -13.75
C VAL A 153 0.12 1.71 -12.69
N THR A 154 0.32 2.02 -11.41
CA THR A 154 -0.48 1.43 -10.34
C THR A 154 -1.96 1.84 -10.38
N THR A 155 -2.28 2.94 -11.05
CA THR A 155 -3.65 3.40 -11.31
C THR A 155 -4.25 2.70 -12.52
N ALA A 156 -3.55 2.65 -13.66
CA ALA A 156 -4.03 1.99 -14.87
C ALA A 156 -4.27 0.48 -14.68
N TYR A 157 -3.45 -0.17 -13.85
CA TYR A 157 -3.53 -1.60 -13.56
C TYR A 157 -4.25 -1.91 -12.23
N SER A 158 -4.98 -0.94 -11.69
CA SER A 158 -5.64 -1.08 -10.38
C SER A 158 -6.65 -2.23 -10.38
N GLY A 159 -7.45 -2.43 -11.44
CA GLY A 159 -8.48 -3.47 -11.44
C GLY A 159 -7.97 -4.88 -11.10
N LYS A 160 -6.83 -5.30 -11.66
CA LYS A 160 -6.28 -6.65 -11.47
C LYS A 160 -5.45 -6.78 -10.19
N CYS A 161 -4.64 -5.78 -9.86
CA CYS A 161 -3.69 -5.90 -8.76
C CYS A 161 -4.22 -5.33 -7.43
N GLN A 162 -5.21 -4.43 -7.46
CA GLN A 162 -5.71 -3.74 -6.26
C GLN A 162 -6.31 -4.68 -5.23
N MET A 163 -6.88 -5.82 -5.66
CA MET A 163 -7.44 -6.83 -4.75
C MET A 163 -6.44 -7.29 -3.68
N PHE A 164 -5.14 -7.25 -3.98
CA PHE A 164 -4.08 -7.65 -3.08
C PHE A 164 -3.77 -6.63 -1.99
N ILE A 165 -4.09 -5.35 -2.20
CA ILE A 165 -3.88 -4.25 -1.23
C ILE A 165 -5.19 -3.72 -0.67
N THR A 166 -6.29 -4.44 -0.87
CA THR A 166 -7.56 -4.16 -0.23
C THR A 166 -7.45 -4.46 1.26
N GLY A 167 -7.61 -3.44 2.09
CA GLY A 167 -7.46 -3.58 3.53
C GLY A 167 -7.47 -2.26 4.28
N VAL A 168 -7.19 -2.36 5.58
CA VAL A 168 -7.14 -1.24 6.52
C VAL A 168 -5.69 -1.06 6.96
N ALA A 169 -5.18 0.15 6.78
CA ALA A 169 -3.95 0.64 7.38
C ALA A 169 -4.28 1.97 8.04
N GLU A 170 -4.84 1.87 9.25
CA GLU A 170 -5.17 3.01 10.11
C GLU A 170 -4.34 2.85 11.39
N PRO A 171 -4.06 3.95 12.13
CA PRO A 171 -3.44 3.85 13.44
C PRO A 171 -4.15 2.83 14.33
N GLY A 172 -3.40 1.90 14.93
CA GLY A 172 -3.91 0.83 15.79
C GLY A 172 -4.58 -0.36 15.06
N LYS A 173 -4.74 -0.31 13.73
CA LYS A 173 -5.35 -1.39 12.92
C LYS A 173 -4.43 -1.92 11.82
N ASP A 174 -3.14 -1.68 11.95
CA ASP A 174 -2.15 -1.88 10.91
C ASP A 174 -1.43 -3.24 11.00
N LEU A 175 -1.82 -4.11 11.94
CA LEU A 175 -1.23 -5.45 12.13
C LEU A 175 -1.20 -6.32 10.87
N LYS A 176 -2.10 -6.05 9.92
CA LYS A 176 -2.22 -6.75 8.64
C LYS A 176 -1.94 -5.85 7.43
N LYS A 177 -1.26 -4.71 7.62
CA LYS A 177 -0.98 -3.76 6.52
C LYS A 177 -0.21 -4.39 5.35
N CYS A 178 0.57 -5.45 5.63
CA CYS A 178 1.37 -6.18 4.65
C CYS A 178 0.65 -7.35 3.97
N ARG A 179 -0.61 -7.62 4.33
CA ARG A 179 -1.42 -8.64 3.69
C ARG A 179 -1.47 -8.40 2.18
N GLY A 180 -1.13 -9.43 1.40
CA GLY A 180 -1.18 -9.42 -0.06
C GLY A 180 -0.11 -8.56 -0.76
N ILE A 181 0.74 -7.83 -0.04
CA ILE A 181 1.72 -6.90 -0.64
C ILE A 181 2.70 -7.61 -1.58
N ARG A 182 3.09 -8.86 -1.28
CA ARG A 182 3.96 -9.63 -2.18
C ARG A 182 3.26 -9.94 -3.51
N GLN A 183 2.00 -10.34 -3.47
CA GLN A 183 1.22 -10.58 -4.68
C GLN A 183 0.97 -9.29 -5.44
N TYR A 184 0.73 -8.19 -4.74
CA TYR A 184 0.63 -6.86 -5.35
C TYR A 184 1.92 -6.48 -6.10
N TYR A 185 3.07 -6.62 -5.44
CA TYR A 185 4.38 -6.37 -6.04
C TYR A 185 4.60 -7.23 -7.27
N ASN A 186 4.34 -8.54 -7.19
CA ASN A 186 4.50 -9.45 -8.34
C ASN A 186 3.54 -9.14 -9.49
N CYS A 187 2.32 -8.70 -9.19
CA CYS A 187 1.31 -8.33 -10.17
C CYS A 187 1.70 -7.06 -10.95
N ILE A 188 2.23 -6.05 -10.26
CA ILE A 188 2.58 -4.74 -10.84
C ILE A 188 4.00 -4.70 -11.44
N LYS A 189 4.94 -5.51 -10.93
CA LYS A 189 6.35 -5.52 -11.34
C LYS A 189 6.58 -5.53 -12.86
N PRO A 190 5.93 -6.39 -13.67
CA PRO A 190 6.14 -6.40 -15.12
C PRO A 190 5.78 -5.06 -15.77
N GLU A 191 4.73 -4.41 -15.27
CA GLU A 191 4.25 -3.14 -15.80
C GLU A 191 5.16 -1.97 -15.42
N ILE A 192 5.72 -1.96 -14.22
CA ILE A 192 6.73 -0.95 -13.84
C ILE A 192 7.98 -1.11 -14.70
N ILE A 193 8.47 -2.33 -14.92
CA ILE A 193 9.66 -2.55 -15.76
C ILE A 193 9.40 -2.04 -17.18
N ARG A 194 8.24 -2.36 -17.74
CA ARG A 194 7.86 -2.03 -19.12
C ARG A 194 7.68 -0.54 -19.36
N ASN A 195 7.09 0.19 -18.39
CA ASN A 195 6.70 1.59 -18.58
C ASN A 195 7.62 2.60 -17.87
N CYS A 196 8.23 2.22 -16.73
CA CYS A 196 8.96 3.15 -15.85
C CYS A 196 10.46 2.87 -15.72
N ARG A 197 10.98 1.81 -16.37
CA ARG A 197 12.37 1.33 -16.29
C ARG A 197 12.72 0.66 -14.95
N SER A 198 13.94 0.13 -14.87
CA SER A 198 14.39 -0.74 -13.78
C SER A 198 14.62 0.00 -12.46
N GLU A 199 14.97 1.27 -12.53
CA GLU A 199 15.26 2.16 -11.42
C GLU A 199 13.99 2.47 -10.64
N ALA A 200 12.88 2.73 -11.34
CA ALA A 200 11.57 2.89 -10.73
C ALA A 200 11.11 1.62 -9.99
N LEU A 201 11.47 0.43 -10.49
CA LEU A 201 11.20 -0.82 -9.75
C LEU A 201 11.99 -0.90 -8.45
N LYS A 202 13.25 -0.43 -8.42
CA LYS A 202 14.05 -0.39 -7.18
C LYS A 202 13.41 0.57 -6.17
N GLU A 203 12.96 1.74 -6.61
CA GLU A 203 12.27 2.70 -5.75
C GLU A 203 10.94 2.13 -5.22
N PHE A 204 10.15 1.50 -6.09
CA PHE A 204 8.90 0.81 -5.70
C PHE A 204 9.16 -0.28 -4.66
N LYS A 205 10.14 -1.15 -4.90
CA LYS A 205 10.55 -2.20 -3.96
C LYS A 205 10.97 -1.62 -2.62
N THR A 206 11.79 -0.56 -2.64
CA THR A 206 12.28 0.09 -1.41
C THR A 206 11.13 0.69 -0.62
N SER A 207 10.19 1.38 -1.29
CA SER A 207 9.00 1.93 -0.62
C SER A 207 8.13 0.87 0.09
N ILE A 208 8.11 -0.37 -0.43
CA ILE A 208 7.40 -1.48 0.22
C ILE A 208 8.14 -1.98 1.46
N ILE A 209 9.46 -2.15 1.35
CA ILE A 209 10.30 -2.63 2.46
C ILE A 209 10.27 -1.63 3.61
N GLU A 210 10.41 -0.35 3.30
CA GLU A 210 10.42 0.74 4.28
C GLU A 210 9.04 1.01 4.90
N TYR A 211 7.96 0.64 4.19
CA TYR A 211 6.63 0.56 4.77
C TYR A 211 6.50 -0.54 5.85
N GLY A 212 7.51 -1.40 5.96
CA GLY A 212 7.64 -2.48 6.93
C GLY A 212 7.24 -3.85 6.37
N CYS A 213 7.04 -3.99 5.05
CA CYS A 213 6.61 -5.25 4.45
C CYS A 213 7.76 -6.00 3.82
N ASP A 214 7.93 -7.26 4.21
CA ASP A 214 8.90 -8.13 3.58
C ASP A 214 8.38 -8.66 2.22
N LEU A 215 9.29 -8.67 1.25
CA LEU A 215 9.10 -9.26 -0.08
C LEU A 215 9.86 -10.58 -0.22
N SER A 216 10.72 -10.93 0.73
CA SER A 216 11.36 -12.23 0.80
C SER A 216 10.32 -13.29 1.19
N LEU A 217 10.37 -14.40 0.48
CA LEU A 217 10.07 -15.68 1.10
C LEU A 217 11.42 -16.23 1.53
N ASN A 218 11.46 -17.05 2.56
CA ASN A 218 12.42 -18.13 2.52
C ASN A 218 12.27 -18.86 1.16
N ASP A 219 13.21 -18.65 0.24
CA ASP A 219 13.41 -19.42 -1.00
C ASP A 219 13.80 -20.89 -0.69
N LEU A 220 13.48 -21.40 0.50
CA LEU A 220 13.88 -22.72 1.00
C LEU A 220 12.84 -23.83 0.77
N VAL A 221 11.85 -23.62 -0.10
CA VAL A 221 10.99 -24.71 -0.56
C VAL A 221 10.83 -24.60 -2.06
N LEU A 222 11.92 -24.85 -2.80
CA LEU A 222 11.95 -25.42 -4.18
C LEU A 222 13.40 -25.64 -4.67
N SER A 223 14.29 -26.11 -3.79
CA SER A 223 15.61 -26.64 -4.18
C SER A 223 15.89 -27.97 -3.48
N ASN A 224 14.91 -28.87 -3.49
CA ASN A 224 15.07 -30.30 -3.24
C ASN A 224 13.86 -31.03 -3.83
N GLN A 225 13.88 -31.22 -5.15
CA GLN A 225 13.40 -32.40 -5.88
C GLN A 225 13.81 -32.29 -7.34
#